data_AF-A0AB34HES8-F1
#
_entry.id   AF-A0AB34HES8-F1
#
_cell.length_a   1.000
_cell.length_b   1.000
_cell.length_c   1.000
_cell.angle_alpha   90.00
_cell.angle_beta   90.00
_cell.angle_gamma   90.00
#
_symmetry.space_group_name_H-M   'P 1'
#
loop_
_entity.id
_entity.type
_entity.pdbx_description
1 polymer ?
#
loop_
_entity_poly.entity_id
_entity_poly.type
_entity_poly.pdbx_seq_one_letter_code
_entity_poly.pdbx_strand_id
1 'polypeptide(L)'
;MESAESCEVVTEENLAVLKPWTSLVQALSAWSPRKNYNSQKSRAPKGAGPTVCGRGRQSKRGASPARSCSRSGGSGGYGSAGGERGAGAPLLLCSSAVPYLVPPSRSVAAWLKKIFGDHPIPQYEVNPRTTQILHHLSERNRVRDRDVYLVIEDLKQKAREYESEAKHLQDLLLESVNFSPANLSSTGSRYLNALVDSAVALETKDTSLASFIPAVNDLTSDLFCTKSKNEEIKLELAKLEKNLTATLVLEKCLQEDLKKAELHLSMERAKVDSRLQNMDFLKAKSEEFRSGIRAAEERLSARGMDASLSHQSLVALSEKLAELKRQTIPLKKKLESYLDLMPNPSLAQVKIEEAKRELDTVEAELTKKVNMMEL
;
A
#
# COMPACT_ATOMS: atom_id res chain seq x y z
N MET A 1 -2.01 -2.72 -27.06
CA MET A 1 -0.59 -2.73 -27.47
C MET A 1 -0.05 -1.35 -27.17
N GLU A 2 1.02 -1.30 -26.36
CA GLU A 2 1.79 -0.11 -25.91
C GLU A 2 0.99 0.88 -25.03
N SER A 3 1.43 1.33 -23.86
CA SER A 3 2.79 1.48 -23.33
C SER A 3 2.84 1.21 -21.82
N ALA A 4 3.77 0.33 -21.44
CA ALA A 4 4.37 0.29 -20.11
C ALA A 4 5.83 0.72 -20.30
N GLU A 5 6.35 1.60 -19.43
CA GLU A 5 7.73 1.63 -18.92
C GLU A 5 8.07 3.01 -18.35
N SER A 6 8.13 3.08 -17.02
CA SER A 6 9.03 4.01 -16.33
C SER A 6 9.37 3.39 -14.97
N CYS A 7 10.24 2.38 -15.02
CA CYS A 7 10.97 1.93 -13.84
C CYS A 7 12.26 2.74 -13.78
N GLU A 8 12.43 3.52 -12.72
CA GLU A 8 13.69 4.16 -12.37
C GLU A 8 14.79 3.10 -12.26
N VAL A 9 15.72 3.15 -13.20
CA VAL A 9 16.96 2.39 -13.18
C VAL A 9 17.84 2.99 -12.09
N VAL A 10 17.92 2.31 -10.94
CA VAL A 10 19.00 2.52 -9.97
C VAL A 10 20.30 2.05 -10.65
N THR A 11 21.07 2.99 -11.17
CA THR A 11 22.32 2.70 -11.88
C THR A 11 23.38 2.11 -10.94
N GLU A 12 24.16 1.15 -11.45
CA GLU A 12 25.29 0.50 -10.76
C GLU A 12 26.36 1.49 -10.24
N GLU A 13 26.37 2.73 -10.73
CA GLU A 13 27.23 3.81 -10.23
C GLU A 13 26.94 4.19 -8.78
N ASN A 14 25.68 4.16 -8.34
CA ASN A 14 25.34 4.46 -6.94
C ASN A 14 25.80 3.35 -5.98
N LEU A 15 25.89 2.10 -6.47
CA LEU A 15 26.47 0.99 -5.71
C LEU A 15 28.00 1.08 -5.59
N ALA A 16 28.69 1.67 -6.57
CA ALA A 16 30.15 1.84 -6.52
C ALA A 16 30.59 2.86 -5.45
N VAL A 17 29.80 3.91 -5.24
CA VAL A 17 30.07 4.95 -4.22
C VAL A 17 29.80 4.45 -2.79
N LEU A 18 28.86 3.53 -2.61
CA LEU A 18 28.48 3.00 -1.29
C LEU A 18 29.38 1.84 -0.80
N LYS A 19 30.04 1.11 -1.71
CA LYS A 19 30.92 -0.03 -1.35
C LYS A 19 32.05 0.34 -0.38
N PRO A 20 32.82 1.43 -0.57
CA PRO A 20 33.87 1.83 0.38
C PRO A 20 33.32 2.18 1.77
N TRP A 21 32.13 2.79 1.83
CA TRP A 21 31.47 3.14 3.10
C TRP A 21 30.96 1.90 3.82
N THR A 22 30.44 0.90 3.10
CA THR A 22 30.09 -0.39 3.72
C THR A 22 31.31 -1.12 4.27
N SER A 23 32.47 -1.04 3.60
CA SER A 23 33.73 -1.60 4.11
C SER A 23 34.29 -0.82 5.29
N LEU A 24 34.16 0.51 5.32
CA LEU A 24 34.57 1.34 6.47
C LEU A 24 33.66 1.10 7.67
N VAL A 25 32.34 1.00 7.47
CA VAL A 25 31.37 0.69 8.52
C VAL A 25 31.56 -0.75 9.01
N GLN A 26 31.82 -1.73 8.13
CA GLN A 26 32.20 -3.10 8.52
C GLN A 26 33.54 -3.14 9.24
N ALA A 27 34.56 -2.41 8.82
CA ALA A 27 35.85 -2.35 9.49
C ALA A 27 35.75 -1.66 10.86
N LEU A 28 34.95 -0.60 10.99
CA LEU A 28 34.72 0.10 12.27
C LEU A 28 33.80 -0.68 13.22
N SER A 29 32.87 -1.48 12.69
CA SER A 29 32.05 -2.40 13.49
C SER A 29 32.79 -3.71 13.83
N ALA A 30 33.75 -4.13 13.00
CA ALA A 30 34.67 -5.23 13.26
C ALA A 30 35.88 -4.83 14.12
N TRP A 31 36.23 -3.53 14.17
CA TRP A 31 37.12 -2.92 15.17
C TRP A 31 36.40 -2.84 16.52
N SER A 32 35.95 -4.01 16.95
CA SER A 32 35.79 -4.37 18.34
C SER A 32 37.17 -4.86 18.80
N PRO A 33 37.72 -4.37 19.91
CA PRO A 33 38.81 -5.06 20.58
C PRO A 33 38.30 -6.44 21.05
N ARG A 34 38.25 -7.42 20.14
CA ARG A 34 38.10 -8.84 20.45
C ARG A 34 39.44 -9.31 21.01
N LYS A 35 39.59 -10.07 22.10
CA LYS A 35 38.68 -10.83 22.96
C LYS A 35 39.45 -11.05 24.26
N ASN A 36 38.94 -10.56 25.37
CA ASN A 36 38.91 -11.26 26.65
C ASN A 36 38.11 -10.37 27.59
N TYR A 37 36.82 -10.65 27.74
CA TYR A 37 36.13 -10.50 29.01
C TYR A 37 34.81 -11.24 28.86
N ASN A 38 34.71 -12.31 29.65
CA ASN A 38 33.48 -13.04 29.91
C ASN A 38 32.47 -12.07 30.55
N SER A 39 31.19 -12.31 30.26
CA SER A 39 29.98 -11.81 30.92
C SER A 39 30.15 -10.66 31.91
N GLN A 40 29.62 -9.48 31.56
CA GLN A 40 28.91 -8.69 32.56
C GLN A 40 27.75 -7.93 31.93
N LYS A 41 26.56 -8.32 32.36
CA LYS A 41 25.24 -7.84 31.98
C LYS A 41 25.09 -6.43 32.58
N SER A 42 25.30 -5.39 31.79
CA SER A 42 25.12 -4.01 32.22
C SER A 42 23.63 -3.70 32.45
N ARG A 43 23.21 -3.57 33.71
CA ARG A 43 21.94 -2.90 34.09
C ARG A 43 22.14 -1.39 33.92
N ALA A 44 21.37 -0.78 33.02
CA ALA A 44 21.25 0.67 32.91
C ALA A 44 20.45 1.26 34.09
N PRO A 45 20.70 2.52 34.50
CA PRO A 45 19.85 3.22 35.46
C PRO A 45 18.59 3.71 34.73
N LYS A 46 17.41 3.21 35.13
CA LYS A 46 16.14 3.75 34.63
C LYS A 46 15.85 5.08 35.30
N GLY A 47 15.86 6.14 34.49
CA GLY A 47 15.35 7.45 34.82
C GLY A 47 13.85 7.44 35.09
N ALA A 48 13.45 8.40 35.91
CA ALA A 48 12.08 8.74 36.25
C ALA A 48 11.28 9.16 35.00
N GLY A 49 10.01 8.74 34.96
CA GLY A 49 9.00 9.15 33.99
C GLY A 49 7.60 8.72 34.46
N PRO A 50 6.54 9.42 34.05
CA PRO A 50 5.48 9.86 34.97
C PRO A 50 4.28 8.93 35.08
N THR A 51 3.60 9.02 36.22
CA THR A 51 2.26 8.51 36.53
C THR A 51 1.18 9.21 35.71
N VAL A 52 0.40 8.47 34.90
CA VAL A 52 -1.03 8.75 34.61
C VAL A 52 -1.74 7.44 34.18
N CYS A 53 -2.94 7.24 34.76
CA CYS A 53 -4.13 6.46 34.34
C CYS A 53 -4.61 5.60 35.52
N GLY A 54 -5.81 5.73 36.09
CA GLY A 54 -7.06 6.30 35.59
C GLY A 54 -8.15 5.22 35.60
N ARG A 55 -9.06 5.30 36.60
CA ARG A 55 -10.32 4.53 36.77
C ARG A 55 -10.13 3.05 37.13
N GLY A 56 -10.81 2.45 38.10
CA GLY A 56 -11.89 2.88 38.98
C GLY A 56 -12.69 1.63 39.37
N ARG A 57 -13.01 1.45 40.66
CA ARG A 57 -14.30 0.90 41.13
C ARG A 57 -14.40 0.97 42.65
N GLN A 58 -15.61 1.34 43.05
CA GLN A 58 -16.14 1.52 44.40
C GLN A 58 -16.10 0.21 45.21
N SER A 59 -15.93 0.30 46.54
CA SER A 59 -17.07 0.20 47.48
C SER A 59 -16.61 -0.11 48.92
N LYS A 60 -16.97 0.81 49.81
CA LYS A 60 -17.56 0.62 51.15
C LYS A 60 -16.72 0.18 52.37
N ARG A 61 -16.78 1.12 53.34
CA ARG A 61 -16.97 1.01 54.82
C ARG A 61 -15.72 0.90 55.69
N GLY A 62 -15.67 1.81 56.67
CA GLY A 62 -15.22 1.48 58.03
C GLY A 62 -14.31 2.49 58.70
N ALA A 63 -14.93 3.45 59.40
CA ALA A 63 -14.52 3.99 60.71
C ALA A 63 -13.06 4.42 60.98
N SER A 64 -12.90 5.73 61.15
CA SER A 64 -12.02 6.41 62.14
C SER A 64 -12.18 5.82 63.57
N PRO A 65 -11.23 6.02 64.53
CA PRO A 65 -10.72 7.36 64.86
C PRO A 65 -9.26 7.53 65.35
N ALA A 66 -8.81 8.76 65.15
CA ALA A 66 -8.01 9.63 66.04
C ALA A 66 -6.96 9.02 66.97
N ARG A 67 -5.72 9.53 66.86
CA ARG A 67 -5.01 10.14 67.98
C ARG A 67 -3.99 11.17 67.48
N SER A 68 -4.16 12.37 68.00
CA SER A 68 -3.23 13.49 68.02
C SER A 68 -1.99 13.17 68.86
N CYS A 69 -0.86 13.79 68.53
CA CYS A 69 0.00 14.47 69.50
C CYS A 69 1.02 15.36 68.78
N SER A 70 0.93 16.64 69.11
CA SER A 70 1.78 17.76 68.74
C SER A 70 3.12 17.75 69.48
N ARG A 71 4.18 18.33 68.89
CA ARG A 71 5.05 19.39 69.46
C ARG A 71 6.31 19.59 68.61
N SER A 72 6.49 20.78 68.02
CA SER A 72 7.44 21.85 68.43
C SER A 72 8.90 21.38 68.45
N GLY A 73 9.81 21.91 67.63
CA GLY A 73 10.14 23.33 67.48
C GLY A 73 11.49 23.57 68.16
N GLY A 74 12.49 24.10 67.45
CA GLY A 74 13.84 24.30 67.99
C GLY A 74 14.82 24.82 66.96
N SER A 75 14.73 26.11 66.70
CA SER A 75 15.69 26.96 66.00
C SER A 75 16.95 27.18 66.86
N GLY A 76 18.10 27.34 66.20
CA GLY A 76 19.33 27.82 66.82
C GLY A 76 20.48 27.90 65.82
N GLY A 77 20.77 29.11 65.34
CA GLY A 77 22.00 29.42 64.60
C GLY A 77 22.80 30.49 65.35
N TYR A 78 24.12 30.46 65.20
CA TYR A 78 25.16 31.49 65.40
C TYR A 78 26.46 30.82 64.88
N GLY A 79 27.43 31.40 64.18
CA GLY A 79 27.74 32.75 63.71
C GLY A 79 29.27 32.86 63.53
N SER A 80 29.72 33.54 62.45
CA SER A 80 31.00 34.27 62.29
C SER A 80 32.36 33.53 62.35
N ALA A 81 33.48 33.98 61.77
CA ALA A 81 33.86 35.02 60.78
C ALA A 81 35.40 34.96 60.57
N GLY A 82 35.90 35.58 59.49
CA GLY A 82 37.30 36.04 59.31
C GLY A 82 38.18 35.11 58.45
N GLY A 83 38.90 35.50 57.39
CA GLY A 83 39.26 36.82 56.85
C GLY A 83 40.76 37.13 57.04
N GLU A 84 41.56 37.07 55.96
CA GLU A 84 42.81 37.82 55.65
C GLU A 84 43.55 37.07 54.50
N ARG A 85 43.71 37.60 53.28
CA ARG A 85 44.58 38.68 52.72
C ARG A 85 46.10 38.47 52.85
N GLY A 86 46.76 38.30 51.70
CA GLY A 86 47.99 39.04 51.38
C GLY A 86 49.09 38.32 50.60
N ALA A 87 49.58 39.01 49.55
CA ALA A 87 50.81 38.78 48.75
C ALA A 87 50.77 37.63 47.72
N GLY A 88 51.18 37.77 46.46
CA GLY A 88 51.88 38.87 45.79
C GLY A 88 52.77 38.29 44.69
N ALA A 89 52.30 38.41 43.44
CA ALA A 89 53.04 38.32 42.15
C ALA A 89 53.61 36.95 41.71
N PRO A 90 53.91 36.75 40.39
CA PRO A 90 53.59 37.58 39.24
C PRO A 90 52.72 36.87 38.19
N LEU A 91 52.01 37.71 37.42
CA LEU A 91 51.39 37.40 36.14
C LEU A 91 52.46 36.89 35.17
N LEU A 92 52.64 35.57 35.09
CA LEU A 92 53.24 34.94 33.92
C LEU A 92 52.21 35.00 32.80
N LEU A 93 52.42 36.00 31.95
CA LEU A 93 52.11 36.02 30.52
C LEU A 93 51.26 34.82 30.07
N CYS A 94 50.04 35.13 29.66
CA CYS A 94 49.33 34.41 28.62
C CYS A 94 50.26 34.19 27.43
N SER A 95 51.08 33.14 27.46
CA SER A 95 51.40 32.41 26.26
C SER A 95 50.14 31.64 25.91
N SER A 96 49.25 32.33 25.19
CA SER A 96 48.41 31.68 24.20
C SER A 96 49.31 31.03 23.15
N ALA A 97 50.03 29.98 23.54
CA ALA A 97 50.35 28.92 22.63
C ALA A 97 49.01 28.25 22.37
N VAL A 98 48.24 28.87 21.46
CA VAL A 98 47.22 28.17 20.68
C VAL A 98 47.86 26.83 20.36
N PRO A 99 47.35 25.68 20.87
CA PRO A 99 47.85 24.41 20.39
C PRO A 99 47.60 24.50 18.90
N TYR A 100 48.69 24.59 18.11
CA TYR A 100 48.64 24.62 16.67
C TYR A 100 47.52 23.67 16.28
N LEU A 101 46.43 24.23 15.76
CA LEU A 101 45.27 23.47 15.31
C LEU A 101 45.84 22.60 14.19
N VAL A 102 46.29 21.41 14.58
CA VAL A 102 46.71 20.37 13.65
C VAL A 102 45.51 20.25 12.73
N PRO A 103 45.65 20.56 11.43
CA PRO A 103 44.51 20.58 10.54
C PRO A 103 43.77 19.25 10.70
N PRO A 104 42.43 19.23 10.82
CA PRO A 104 41.66 18.03 11.13
C PRO A 104 42.07 16.81 10.32
N SER A 105 42.51 17.04 9.07
CA SER A 105 43.07 16.06 8.15
C SER A 105 44.30 15.31 8.68
N ARG A 106 45.26 15.98 9.36
CA ARG A 106 46.49 15.36 9.89
C ARG A 106 46.22 14.56 11.16
N SER A 107 45.32 15.05 12.02
CA SER A 107 44.87 14.32 13.22
C SER A 107 44.12 13.04 12.83
N VAL A 108 43.22 13.14 11.85
CA VAL A 108 42.48 12.00 11.29
C VAL A 108 43.41 10.98 10.64
N ALA A 109 44.40 11.40 9.86
CA ALA A 109 45.36 10.49 9.23
C ALA A 109 46.18 9.69 10.26
N ALA A 110 46.65 10.35 11.33
CA ALA A 110 47.38 9.69 12.40
C ALA A 110 46.49 8.71 13.19
N TRP A 111 45.24 9.10 13.47
CA TRP A 111 44.26 8.24 14.13
C TRP A 111 43.92 7.02 13.26
N LEU A 112 43.65 7.19 11.96
CA LEU A 112 43.41 6.08 11.03
C LEU A 112 44.60 5.12 10.98
N LYS A 113 45.84 5.64 10.91
CA LYS A 113 47.04 4.80 10.98
C LYS A 113 47.12 3.99 12.28
N LYS A 114 46.75 4.59 13.41
CA LYS A 114 46.69 3.89 14.71
C LYS A 114 45.63 2.79 14.74
N ILE A 115 44.45 3.02 14.15
CA ILE A 115 43.33 2.06 14.13
C ILE A 115 43.63 0.86 13.23
N PHE A 116 44.18 1.12 12.04
CA PHE A 116 44.45 0.09 11.03
C PHE A 116 45.80 -0.61 11.23
N GLY A 117 46.73 -0.01 11.98
CA GLY A 117 48.06 -0.57 12.24
C GLY A 117 48.83 -0.77 10.93
N ASP A 118 49.18 -2.01 10.64
CA ASP A 118 49.87 -2.40 9.40
C ASP A 118 48.92 -2.68 8.21
N HIS A 119 47.60 -2.66 8.43
CA HIS A 119 46.63 -2.87 7.36
C HIS A 119 46.48 -1.61 6.49
N PRO A 120 46.25 -1.78 5.18
CA PRO A 120 46.02 -0.64 4.30
C PRO A 120 44.72 0.09 4.70
N ILE A 121 44.80 1.40 4.87
CA ILE A 121 43.64 2.25 5.15
C ILE A 121 42.75 2.28 3.91
N PRO A 122 41.45 1.93 4.01
CA PRO A 122 40.53 2.01 2.89
C PRO A 122 40.49 3.41 2.29
N GLN A 123 40.41 3.49 0.96
CA GLN A 123 40.28 4.77 0.27
C GLN A 123 38.98 5.46 0.70
N TYR A 124 39.09 6.73 1.10
CA TYR A 124 37.94 7.55 1.50
C TYR A 124 38.04 8.92 0.83
N GLU A 125 36.90 9.54 0.62
CA GLU A 125 36.83 10.87 0.03
C GLU A 125 37.27 11.93 1.04
N VAL A 126 38.40 12.60 0.77
CA VAL A 126 38.93 13.68 1.62
C VAL A 126 38.20 14.98 1.30
N ASN A 127 36.93 15.06 1.70
CA ASN A 127 36.15 16.30 1.66
C ASN A 127 36.00 16.89 3.09
N PRO A 128 35.68 18.20 3.24
CA PRO A 128 35.57 18.85 4.55
C PRO A 128 34.58 18.17 5.50
N ARG A 129 33.45 17.69 4.96
CA ARG A 129 32.39 17.01 5.72
C ARG A 129 32.89 15.66 6.26
N THR A 130 33.50 14.83 5.42
CA THR A 130 34.08 13.53 5.77
C THR A 130 35.22 13.70 6.78
N THR A 131 36.08 14.70 6.58
CA THR A 131 37.19 14.98 7.51
C THR A 131 36.67 15.41 8.88
N GLN A 132 35.60 16.22 8.94
CA GLN A 132 34.97 16.62 10.20
C GLN A 132 34.28 15.45 10.91
N ILE A 133 33.59 14.58 10.17
CA ILE A 133 32.97 13.36 10.73
C ILE A 133 34.04 12.44 11.32
N LEU A 134 35.12 12.18 10.57
CA LEU A 134 36.24 11.36 11.04
C LEU A 134 36.96 11.99 12.22
N HIS A 135 37.09 13.32 12.25
CA HIS A 135 37.66 14.04 13.38
C HIS A 135 36.82 13.84 14.65
N HIS A 136 35.51 14.09 14.59
CA HIS A 136 34.62 13.86 15.74
C HIS A 136 34.63 12.39 16.18
N LEU A 137 34.65 11.45 15.24
CA LEU A 137 34.75 10.03 15.56
C LEU A 137 36.08 9.71 16.28
N SER A 138 37.19 10.27 15.81
CA SER A 138 38.51 10.12 16.43
C SER A 138 38.55 10.67 17.85
N GLU A 139 37.91 11.82 18.10
CA GLU A 139 37.82 12.42 19.42
C GLU A 139 36.99 11.56 20.37
N ARG A 140 35.82 11.08 19.92
CA ARG A 140 34.97 10.17 20.72
C ARG A 140 35.67 8.86 21.02
N ASN A 141 36.37 8.28 20.04
CA ASN A 141 37.16 7.09 20.27
C ASN A 141 38.30 7.34 21.25
N ARG A 142 39.02 8.46 21.14
CA ARG A 142 40.10 8.80 22.09
C ARG A 142 39.59 8.95 23.52
N VAL A 143 38.43 9.57 23.71
CA VAL A 143 37.79 9.68 25.04
C VAL A 143 37.41 8.30 25.55
N ARG A 144 36.71 7.50 24.75
CA ARG A 144 36.31 6.14 25.13
C ARG A 144 37.52 5.25 25.44
N ASP A 145 38.57 5.30 24.63
CA ASP A 145 39.80 4.52 24.83
C ASP A 145 40.49 4.90 26.14
N ARG A 146 40.51 6.22 26.47
CA ARG A 146 41.02 6.70 27.76
C ARG A 146 40.16 6.19 28.91
N ASP A 147 38.84 6.26 28.81
CA ASP A 147 37.94 5.82 29.87
C ASP A 147 38.06 4.31 30.11
N VAL A 148 38.11 3.51 29.05
CA VAL A 148 38.35 2.06 29.12
C VAL A 148 39.72 1.77 29.74
N TYR A 149 40.77 2.49 29.34
CA TYR A 149 42.09 2.34 29.92
C TYR A 149 42.09 2.63 31.44
N LEU A 150 41.44 3.72 31.87
CA LEU A 150 41.32 4.07 33.29
C LEU A 150 40.58 2.99 34.08
N VAL A 151 39.48 2.44 33.53
CA VAL A 151 38.76 1.31 34.16
C VAL A 151 39.65 0.07 34.26
N ILE A 152 40.43 -0.25 33.23
CA ILE A 152 41.35 -1.39 33.25
C ILE A 152 42.42 -1.21 34.33
N GLU A 153 43.03 -0.02 34.43
CA GLU A 153 44.07 0.24 35.42
C GLU A 153 43.51 0.24 36.86
N ASP A 154 42.31 0.79 37.07
CA ASP A 154 41.60 0.69 38.36
C ASP A 154 41.32 -0.77 38.75
N LEU A 155 40.82 -1.59 37.82
CA LEU A 155 40.57 -3.01 38.06
C LEU A 155 41.85 -3.78 38.36
N LYS A 156 42.95 -3.50 37.64
CA LYS A 156 44.26 -4.10 37.94
C LYS A 156 44.77 -3.70 39.31
N GLN A 157 44.60 -2.44 39.69
CA GLN A 157 44.98 -1.95 41.01
C GLN A 157 44.19 -2.66 42.11
N LYS A 158 42.86 -2.73 41.98
CA LYS A 158 42.00 -3.47 42.92
C LYS A 158 42.36 -4.96 43.00
N ALA A 159 42.69 -5.58 41.87
CA ALA A 159 43.14 -6.98 41.85
C ALA A 159 44.44 -7.17 42.67
N ARG A 160 45.41 -6.26 42.53
CA ARG A 160 46.64 -6.27 43.34
C ARG A 160 46.35 -6.07 44.84
N GLU A 161 45.44 -5.15 45.17
CA GLU A 161 45.02 -4.89 46.56
C GLU A 161 44.38 -6.14 47.17
N TYR A 162 43.41 -6.76 46.48
CA TYR A 162 42.78 -8.00 46.94
C TYR A 162 43.77 -9.16 47.05
N GLU A 163 44.73 -9.29 46.13
CA GLU A 163 45.77 -10.32 46.21
C GLU A 163 46.68 -10.10 47.44
N SER A 164 47.05 -8.84 47.72
CA SER A 164 47.85 -8.51 48.90
C SER A 164 47.09 -8.75 50.21
N GLU A 165 45.80 -8.40 50.26
CA GLU A 165 44.93 -8.65 51.41
C GLU A 165 44.75 -10.15 51.64
N ALA A 166 44.55 -10.92 50.57
CA ALA A 166 44.42 -12.38 50.65
C ALA A 166 45.70 -13.02 51.22
N LYS A 167 46.89 -12.58 50.80
CA LYS A 167 48.18 -13.02 51.36
C LYS A 167 48.30 -12.61 52.82
N HIS A 168 47.98 -11.37 53.16
CA HIS A 168 48.02 -10.88 54.53
C HIS A 168 47.14 -11.71 55.47
N LEU A 169 45.90 -12.00 55.06
CA LEU A 169 44.98 -12.84 55.84
C LEU A 169 45.47 -14.29 55.95
N GLN A 170 46.08 -14.83 54.90
CA GLN A 170 46.68 -16.17 54.93
C GLN A 170 47.84 -16.24 55.92
N ASP A 171 48.75 -15.26 55.90
CA ASP A 171 49.90 -15.18 56.81
C ASP A 171 49.43 -15.00 58.25
N LEU A 172 48.44 -14.13 58.49
CA LEU A 172 47.84 -13.91 59.80
C LEU A 172 47.25 -15.20 60.39
N LEU A 173 46.46 -15.95 59.60
CA LEU A 173 45.88 -17.23 60.03
C LEU A 173 46.95 -18.28 60.37
N LEU A 174 48.05 -18.29 59.62
CA LEU A 174 49.17 -19.18 59.87
C LEU A 174 49.92 -18.80 61.16
N GLU A 175 50.22 -17.52 61.36
CA GLU A 175 50.96 -17.04 62.54
C GLU A 175 50.14 -17.12 63.83
N SER A 176 48.85 -16.73 63.79
CA SER A 176 48.04 -16.61 65.01
C SER A 176 47.37 -17.92 65.44
N VAL A 177 46.98 -18.78 64.48
CA VAL A 177 46.20 -20.00 64.75
C VAL A 177 46.94 -21.28 64.30
N ASN A 178 48.12 -21.18 63.66
CA ASN A 178 48.78 -22.32 63.00
C ASN A 178 47.85 -23.07 62.04
N PHE A 179 46.93 -22.34 61.44
CA PHE A 179 45.92 -22.91 60.56
C PHE A 179 46.42 -22.87 59.11
N SER A 180 46.71 -24.04 58.54
CA SER A 180 46.99 -24.20 57.12
C SER A 180 45.78 -24.82 56.41
N PRO A 181 45.43 -24.40 55.17
CA PRO A 181 44.43 -25.08 54.35
C PRO A 181 44.71 -26.58 54.16
N ALA A 182 45.97 -27.02 54.28
CA ALA A 182 46.36 -28.43 54.22
C ALA A 182 45.98 -29.23 55.48
N ASN A 183 45.69 -28.56 56.61
CA ASN A 183 45.29 -29.19 57.87
C ASN A 183 43.79 -29.54 57.90
N LEU A 184 43.04 -29.13 56.88
CA LEU A 184 41.62 -29.45 56.75
C LEU A 184 41.43 -30.92 56.37
N SER A 185 40.37 -31.54 56.92
CA SER A 185 39.91 -32.83 56.42
C SER A 185 39.48 -32.72 54.96
N SER A 186 39.55 -33.83 54.22
CA SER A 186 39.08 -33.87 52.83
C SER A 186 37.64 -33.38 52.67
N THR A 187 36.78 -33.65 53.65
CA THR A 187 35.41 -33.16 53.72
C THR A 187 35.35 -31.64 53.94
N GLY A 188 36.16 -31.10 54.86
CA GLY A 188 36.23 -29.66 55.12
C GLY A 188 36.68 -28.88 53.88
N SER A 189 37.73 -29.35 53.21
CA SER A 189 38.22 -28.74 51.96
C SER A 189 37.17 -28.77 50.86
N ARG A 190 36.41 -29.87 50.73
CA ARG A 190 35.30 -29.95 49.75
C ARG A 190 34.20 -28.94 50.01
N TYR A 191 33.78 -28.74 51.27
CA TYR A 191 32.74 -27.76 51.59
C TYR A 191 33.20 -26.33 51.37
N LEU A 192 34.44 -26.00 51.75
CA LEU A 192 35.00 -24.67 51.49
C LEU A 192 35.14 -24.39 49.99
N ASN A 193 35.64 -25.34 49.21
CA ASN A 193 35.70 -25.20 47.75
C ASN A 193 34.31 -25.03 47.15
N ALA A 194 33.32 -25.83 47.56
CA ALA A 194 31.95 -25.67 47.08
C ALA A 194 31.38 -24.29 47.43
N LEU A 195 31.68 -23.75 48.62
CA LEU A 195 31.24 -22.43 49.04
C LEU A 195 31.90 -21.32 48.19
N VAL A 196 33.20 -21.43 47.93
CA VAL A 196 33.95 -20.51 47.06
C VAL A 196 33.44 -20.59 45.62
N ASP A 197 33.28 -21.79 45.07
CA ASP A 197 32.74 -22.01 43.72
C ASP A 197 31.33 -21.43 43.59
N SER A 198 30.51 -21.57 44.63
CA SER A 198 29.16 -20.99 44.68
C SER A 198 29.21 -19.45 44.72
N ALA A 199 30.12 -18.87 45.49
CA ALA A 199 30.32 -17.42 45.56
C ALA A 199 30.76 -16.86 44.20
N VAL A 200 31.69 -17.55 43.53
CA VAL A 200 32.18 -17.18 42.19
C VAL A 200 31.06 -17.32 41.16
N ALA A 201 30.29 -18.40 41.19
CA ALA A 201 29.18 -18.62 40.25
C ALA A 201 28.02 -17.61 40.44
N LEU A 202 27.79 -17.16 41.68
CA LEU A 202 26.81 -16.13 42.02
C LEU A 202 27.37 -14.71 41.91
N GLU A 203 28.66 -14.55 41.56
CA GLU A 203 29.38 -13.28 41.50
C GLU A 203 29.27 -12.45 42.81
N THR A 204 29.32 -13.10 43.97
CA THR A 204 29.22 -12.43 45.28
C THR A 204 30.55 -11.82 45.72
N LYS A 205 30.49 -10.73 46.48
CA LYS A 205 31.68 -10.06 47.05
C LYS A 205 32.37 -10.92 48.12
N ASP A 206 31.60 -11.63 48.93
CA ASP A 206 32.09 -12.45 50.03
C ASP A 206 31.20 -13.69 50.24
N THR A 207 31.64 -14.58 51.14
CA THR A 207 30.90 -15.77 51.58
C THR A 207 29.92 -15.49 52.71
N SER A 208 29.56 -14.22 52.94
CA SER A 208 28.60 -13.85 53.98
C SER A 208 27.17 -14.15 53.52
N LEU A 209 26.31 -14.48 54.49
CA LEU A 209 24.88 -14.66 54.23
C LEU A 209 24.22 -13.40 53.64
N ALA A 210 24.72 -12.22 54.01
CA ALA A 210 24.22 -10.94 53.50
C ALA A 210 24.46 -10.77 51.99
N SER A 211 25.52 -11.36 51.45
CA SER A 211 25.78 -11.39 50.00
C SER A 211 25.08 -12.56 49.30
N PHE A 212 25.07 -13.74 49.92
CA PHE A 212 24.51 -14.96 49.33
C PHE A 212 22.99 -14.93 49.20
N ILE A 213 22.28 -14.51 50.24
CA ILE A 213 20.80 -14.56 50.26
C ILE A 213 20.20 -13.68 49.14
N PRO A 214 20.62 -12.42 48.95
CA PRO A 214 20.15 -11.62 47.82
C PRO A 214 20.51 -12.22 46.47
N ALA A 215 21.74 -12.72 46.28
CA ALA A 215 22.17 -13.30 45.01
C ALA A 215 21.36 -14.55 44.62
N VAL A 216 21.08 -15.43 45.59
CA VAL A 216 20.23 -16.61 45.37
C VAL A 216 18.78 -16.20 45.09
N ASN A 217 18.24 -15.19 45.77
CA ASN A 217 16.90 -14.68 45.53
C ASN A 217 16.77 -14.02 44.14
N ASP A 218 17.77 -13.26 43.72
CA ASP A 218 17.85 -12.65 42.39
C ASP A 218 17.88 -13.74 41.31
N LEU A 219 18.75 -14.75 41.47
CA LEU A 219 18.81 -15.89 40.54
C LEU A 219 17.49 -16.67 40.49
N THR A 220 16.85 -16.89 41.64
CA THR A 220 15.55 -17.57 41.73
C THR A 220 14.46 -16.76 41.03
N SER A 221 14.47 -15.45 41.18
CA SER A 221 13.54 -14.54 40.51
C SER A 221 13.76 -14.51 39.00
N ASP A 222 15.02 -14.48 38.54
CA ASP A 222 15.39 -14.56 37.14
C ASP A 222 14.99 -15.91 36.51
N LEU A 223 15.15 -17.01 37.25
CA LEU A 223 14.68 -18.35 36.85
C LEU A 223 13.16 -18.35 36.65
N PHE A 224 12.39 -17.82 37.60
CA PHE A 224 10.93 -17.77 37.50
C PHE A 224 10.49 -16.87 36.33
N CYS A 225 11.10 -15.69 36.18
CA CYS A 225 10.82 -14.78 35.08
C CYS A 225 11.11 -15.45 33.72
N THR A 226 12.25 -16.13 33.60
CA THR A 226 12.64 -16.85 32.38
C THR A 226 11.67 -17.99 32.08
N LYS A 227 11.27 -18.76 33.11
CA LYS A 227 10.29 -19.84 32.97
C LYS A 227 8.92 -19.31 32.50
N SER A 228 8.44 -18.21 33.08
CA SER A 228 7.19 -17.57 32.68
C SER A 228 7.23 -17.09 31.23
N LYS A 229 8.32 -16.45 30.82
CA LYS A 229 8.51 -16.00 29.42
C LYS A 229 8.58 -17.18 28.45
N ASN A 230 9.24 -18.27 28.83
CA ASN A 230 9.28 -19.48 28.01
C ASN A 230 7.88 -20.07 27.82
N GLU A 231 7.04 -20.05 28.84
CA GLU A 231 5.66 -20.54 28.73
C GLU A 231 4.80 -19.62 27.84
N GLU A 232 4.95 -18.30 27.99
CA GLU A 232 4.31 -17.31 27.10
C GLU A 232 4.72 -17.51 25.64
N ILE A 233 6.02 -17.70 25.36
CA ILE A 233 6.53 -17.98 24.02
C ILE A 233 5.93 -19.28 23.46
N LYS A 234 5.82 -20.34 24.27
CA LYS A 234 5.19 -21.60 23.83
C LYS A 234 3.72 -21.41 23.46
N LEU A 235 2.97 -20.62 24.23
CA LEU A 235 1.57 -20.32 23.94
C LEU A 235 1.43 -19.52 22.64
N GLU A 236 2.28 -18.51 22.41
CA GLU A 236 2.28 -17.74 21.16
C GLU A 236 2.72 -18.59 19.96
N LEU A 237 3.69 -19.49 20.13
CA LEU A 237 4.07 -20.45 19.09
C LEU A 237 2.90 -21.36 18.71
N ALA A 238 2.22 -21.95 19.70
CA ALA A 238 1.06 -22.82 19.44
C ALA A 238 -0.10 -22.06 18.75
N LYS A 239 -0.27 -20.77 19.08
CA LYS A 239 -1.26 -19.91 18.41
C LYS A 239 -0.85 -19.63 16.97
N LEU A 240 0.43 -19.33 16.73
CA LEU A 240 0.96 -19.08 15.40
C LEU A 240 0.85 -20.32 14.51
N GLU A 241 1.13 -21.51 15.04
CA GLU A 241 0.97 -22.79 14.33
C GLU A 241 -0.49 -23.04 13.90
N LYS A 242 -1.46 -22.77 14.79
CA LYS A 242 -2.89 -22.89 14.46
C LYS A 242 -3.30 -21.90 13.37
N ASN A 243 -2.84 -20.65 13.47
CA ASN A 243 -3.12 -19.63 12.46
C ASN A 243 -2.49 -20.00 11.12
N LEU A 244 -1.24 -20.45 11.10
CA LEU A 244 -0.55 -20.90 9.89
C LEU A 244 -1.30 -22.04 9.23
N THR A 245 -1.73 -23.03 10.01
CA THR A 245 -2.51 -24.17 9.50
C THR A 245 -3.84 -23.70 8.89
N ALA A 246 -4.56 -22.80 9.55
CA ALA A 246 -5.81 -22.24 9.03
C ALA A 246 -5.59 -21.44 7.73
N THR A 247 -4.53 -20.64 7.66
CA THR A 247 -4.16 -19.89 6.46
C THR A 247 -3.77 -20.81 5.30
N LEU A 248 -3.02 -21.88 5.55
CA LEU A 248 -2.66 -22.87 4.52
C LEU A 248 -3.89 -23.61 3.96
N VAL A 249 -4.85 -23.96 4.82
CA VAL A 249 -6.12 -24.55 4.37
C VAL A 249 -6.89 -23.57 3.49
N LEU A 250 -6.98 -22.29 3.90
CA LEU A 250 -7.64 -21.25 3.13
C LEU A 250 -6.96 -21.02 1.77
N GLU A 251 -5.62 -20.96 1.73
CA GLU A 251 -4.83 -20.85 0.51
C GLU A 251 -5.17 -21.98 -0.47
N LYS A 252 -5.22 -23.22 0.02
CA LYS A 252 -5.59 -24.37 -0.81
C LYS A 252 -7.01 -24.26 -1.36
N CYS A 253 -7.98 -23.84 -0.54
CA CYS A 253 -9.35 -23.61 -0.99
C CYS A 253 -9.42 -22.53 -2.09
N LEU A 254 -8.73 -21.40 -1.89
CA LEU A 254 -8.66 -20.32 -2.87
C LEU A 254 -8.00 -20.77 -4.18
N GLN A 255 -6.97 -21.62 -4.11
CA GLN A 255 -6.33 -22.18 -5.29
C GLN A 255 -7.27 -23.12 -6.07
N GLU A 256 -8.08 -23.91 -5.38
CA GLU A 256 -9.10 -24.76 -6.02
C GLU A 256 -10.20 -23.93 -6.68
N ASP A 257 -10.66 -22.87 -6.03
CA ASP A 257 -11.68 -21.97 -6.58
C ASP A 257 -11.16 -21.16 -7.77
N LEU A 258 -9.89 -20.76 -7.76
CA LEU A 258 -9.22 -20.15 -8.91
C LEU A 258 -9.23 -21.09 -10.12
N LYS A 259 -8.87 -22.36 -9.92
CA LYS A 259 -8.90 -23.37 -11.01
C LYS A 259 -10.31 -23.56 -11.58
N LYS A 260 -11.34 -23.58 -10.72
CA LYS A 260 -12.74 -23.65 -11.18
C LYS A 260 -13.12 -22.42 -11.98
N ALA A 261 -12.74 -21.22 -11.51
CA ALA A 261 -13.02 -19.97 -12.20
C ALA A 261 -12.34 -19.90 -13.58
N GLU A 262 -11.09 -20.34 -13.69
CA GLU A 262 -10.34 -20.43 -14.95
C GLU A 262 -11.01 -21.40 -15.95
N LEU A 263 -11.51 -22.54 -15.45
CA LEU A 263 -12.25 -23.51 -16.27
C LEU A 263 -13.58 -22.92 -16.77
N HIS A 264 -14.35 -22.26 -15.89
CA HIS A 264 -15.57 -21.57 -16.28
C HIS A 264 -15.31 -20.47 -17.32
N LEU A 265 -14.27 -19.67 -17.12
CA LEU A 265 -13.87 -18.62 -18.05
C LEU A 265 -13.47 -19.20 -19.41
N SER A 266 -12.79 -20.33 -19.44
CA SER A 266 -12.44 -21.04 -20.68
C SER A 266 -13.69 -21.54 -21.42
N MET A 267 -14.66 -22.11 -20.69
CA MET A 267 -15.94 -22.54 -21.27
C MET A 267 -16.75 -21.37 -21.84
N GLU A 268 -16.85 -20.26 -21.10
CA GLU A 268 -17.56 -19.08 -21.58
C GLU A 268 -16.88 -18.43 -22.77
N ARG A 269 -15.54 -18.39 -22.81
CA ARG A 269 -14.80 -17.95 -24.01
C ARG A 269 -15.16 -18.79 -25.23
N ALA A 270 -15.13 -20.12 -25.11
CA ALA A 270 -15.50 -21.01 -26.22
C ALA A 270 -16.96 -20.79 -26.70
N LYS A 271 -17.89 -20.53 -25.77
CA LYS A 271 -19.29 -20.19 -26.12
C LYS A 271 -19.39 -18.84 -26.83
N VAL A 272 -18.67 -17.83 -26.35
CA VAL A 272 -18.64 -16.49 -26.97
C VAL A 272 -18.05 -16.59 -28.38
N ASP A 273 -16.96 -17.33 -28.56
CA ASP A 273 -16.32 -17.54 -29.86
C ASP A 273 -17.28 -18.25 -30.85
N SER A 274 -17.98 -19.29 -30.39
CA SER A 274 -19.00 -19.97 -31.20
C SER A 274 -20.16 -19.03 -31.60
N ARG A 275 -20.61 -18.18 -30.68
CA ARG A 275 -21.64 -17.17 -30.96
C ARG A 275 -21.16 -16.12 -31.94
N LEU A 276 -19.91 -15.68 -31.82
CA LEU A 276 -19.28 -14.72 -32.72
C LEU A 276 -19.21 -15.28 -34.14
N GLN A 277 -18.73 -16.53 -34.29
CA GLN A 277 -18.72 -17.22 -35.59
C GLN A 277 -20.12 -17.34 -36.20
N ASN A 278 -21.13 -17.69 -35.39
CA ASN A 278 -22.52 -17.75 -35.87
C ASN A 278 -23.04 -16.37 -36.30
N MET A 279 -22.71 -15.31 -35.55
CA MET A 279 -23.08 -13.94 -35.92
C MET A 279 -22.43 -13.52 -37.24
N ASP A 280 -21.15 -13.83 -37.45
CA ASP A 280 -20.43 -13.54 -38.69
C ASP A 280 -21.03 -14.30 -39.88
N PHE A 281 -21.41 -15.56 -39.69
CA PHE A 281 -22.13 -16.34 -40.70
C PHE A 281 -23.48 -15.70 -41.06
N LEU A 282 -24.28 -15.32 -40.07
CA LEU A 282 -25.58 -14.67 -40.31
C LEU A 282 -25.42 -13.32 -41.02
N LYS A 283 -24.38 -12.55 -40.69
CA LYS A 283 -24.06 -11.30 -41.35
C LYS A 283 -23.63 -11.51 -42.81
N ALA A 284 -22.83 -12.53 -43.08
CA ALA A 284 -22.48 -12.90 -44.46
C ALA A 284 -23.72 -13.33 -45.26
N LYS A 285 -24.62 -14.12 -44.66
CA LYS A 285 -25.87 -14.58 -45.27
C LYS A 285 -26.82 -13.42 -45.58
N SER A 286 -26.93 -12.43 -44.69
CA SER A 286 -27.79 -11.27 -44.91
C SER A 286 -27.28 -10.39 -46.05
N GLU A 287 -25.95 -10.19 -46.18
CA GLU A 287 -25.36 -9.47 -47.31
C GLU A 287 -25.49 -10.23 -48.64
N GLU A 288 -25.42 -11.57 -48.62
CA GLU A 288 -25.73 -12.42 -49.78
C GLU A 288 -27.17 -12.17 -50.26
N PHE A 289 -28.15 -12.24 -49.34
CA PHE A 289 -29.55 -11.97 -49.67
C PHE A 289 -29.78 -10.54 -50.14
N ARG A 290 -29.15 -9.54 -49.49
CA ARG A 290 -29.25 -8.14 -49.90
C ARG A 290 -28.72 -7.93 -51.32
N SER A 291 -27.63 -8.60 -51.67
CA SER A 291 -27.05 -8.56 -53.01
C SER A 291 -27.93 -9.28 -54.04
N GLY A 292 -28.52 -10.42 -53.67
CA GLY A 292 -29.48 -11.14 -54.50
C GLY A 292 -30.75 -10.33 -54.79
N ILE A 293 -31.29 -9.63 -53.79
CA ILE A 293 -32.45 -8.74 -53.93
C ILE A 293 -32.11 -7.62 -54.93
N ARG A 294 -31.00 -6.89 -54.73
CA ARG A 294 -30.56 -5.83 -55.66
C ARG A 294 -30.42 -6.35 -57.09
N ALA A 295 -29.78 -7.50 -57.29
CA ALA A 295 -29.61 -8.07 -58.62
C ALA A 295 -30.96 -8.46 -59.27
N ALA A 296 -31.93 -8.94 -58.48
CA ALA A 296 -33.27 -9.26 -58.97
C ALA A 296 -34.06 -7.99 -59.31
N GLU A 297 -33.97 -6.94 -58.48
CA GLU A 297 -34.56 -5.63 -58.73
C GLU A 297 -33.99 -5.00 -60.00
N GLU A 298 -32.66 -5.00 -60.17
CA GLU A 298 -31.99 -4.53 -61.38
C GLU A 298 -32.45 -5.30 -62.62
N ARG A 299 -32.60 -6.64 -62.53
CA ARG A 299 -33.14 -7.46 -63.63
C ARG A 299 -34.60 -7.12 -63.95
N LEU A 300 -35.43 -6.84 -62.94
CA LEU A 300 -36.81 -6.42 -63.14
C LEU A 300 -36.87 -5.06 -63.83
N SER A 301 -36.07 -4.09 -63.37
CA SER A 301 -35.96 -2.78 -64.01
C SER A 301 -35.42 -2.87 -65.44
N ALA A 302 -34.41 -3.70 -65.70
CA ALA A 302 -33.86 -3.90 -67.04
C ALA A 302 -34.87 -4.53 -68.02
N ARG A 303 -35.82 -5.33 -67.53
CA ARG A 303 -36.94 -5.86 -68.33
C ARG A 303 -38.07 -4.85 -68.56
N GLY A 304 -37.91 -3.61 -68.10
CA GLY A 304 -38.90 -2.55 -68.27
C GLY A 304 -40.05 -2.61 -67.27
N MET A 305 -39.88 -3.30 -66.14
CA MET A 305 -40.87 -3.26 -65.06
C MET A 305 -40.81 -1.91 -64.36
N ASP A 306 -41.82 -1.06 -64.62
CA ASP A 306 -42.01 0.24 -63.99
C ASP A 306 -43.10 0.18 -62.91
N ALA A 307 -43.07 1.10 -61.95
CA ALA A 307 -44.07 1.18 -60.87
C ALA A 307 -45.50 1.41 -61.39
N SER A 308 -45.65 1.96 -62.60
CA SER A 308 -46.94 2.09 -63.30
C SER A 308 -47.55 0.76 -63.72
N LEU A 309 -46.74 -0.30 -63.89
CA LEU A 309 -47.18 -1.66 -64.22
C LEU A 309 -47.45 -2.52 -62.97
N SER A 310 -47.38 -1.92 -61.77
CA SER A 310 -47.77 -2.61 -60.54
C SER A 310 -49.27 -2.93 -60.56
N HIS A 311 -49.66 -4.00 -59.87
CA HIS A 311 -51.06 -4.38 -59.73
C HIS A 311 -51.93 -3.21 -59.22
N GLN A 312 -51.42 -2.47 -58.23
CA GLN A 312 -52.12 -1.33 -57.66
C GLN A 312 -52.36 -0.21 -58.69
N SER A 313 -51.34 0.12 -59.48
CA SER A 313 -51.45 1.14 -60.55
C SER A 313 -52.40 0.70 -61.66
N LEU A 314 -52.34 -0.57 -62.09
CA LEU A 314 -53.23 -1.14 -63.10
C LEU A 314 -54.69 -1.16 -62.65
N VAL A 315 -54.95 -1.55 -61.39
CA VAL A 315 -56.29 -1.52 -60.79
C VAL A 315 -56.81 -0.09 -60.76
N ALA A 316 -56.03 0.87 -60.27
CA ALA A 316 -56.43 2.28 -60.24
C ALA A 316 -56.73 2.84 -61.65
N LEU A 317 -55.96 2.44 -62.67
CA LEU A 317 -56.21 2.83 -64.06
C LEU A 317 -57.53 2.21 -64.58
N SER A 318 -57.78 0.95 -64.25
CA SER A 318 -59.01 0.24 -64.66
C SER A 318 -60.25 0.84 -64.02
N GLU A 319 -60.16 1.25 -62.75
CA GLU A 319 -61.22 1.93 -62.03
C GLU A 319 -61.50 3.30 -62.66
N LYS A 320 -60.46 4.09 -62.97
CA LYS A 320 -60.61 5.37 -63.70
C LYS A 320 -61.26 5.18 -65.07
N LEU A 321 -60.87 4.13 -65.81
CA LEU A 321 -61.44 3.82 -67.12
C LEU A 321 -62.90 3.40 -67.02
N ALA A 322 -63.27 2.61 -66.00
CA ALA A 322 -64.65 2.24 -65.72
C ALA A 322 -65.51 3.48 -65.41
N GLU A 323 -64.97 4.42 -64.62
CA GLU A 323 -65.65 5.68 -64.32
C GLU A 323 -65.83 6.55 -65.57
N LEU A 324 -64.79 6.72 -66.39
CA LEU A 324 -64.87 7.43 -67.67
C LEU A 324 -65.89 6.79 -68.63
N LYS A 325 -65.94 5.45 -68.70
CA LYS A 325 -66.96 4.74 -69.48
C LYS A 325 -68.37 5.02 -68.95
N ARG A 326 -68.56 4.99 -67.62
CA ARG A 326 -69.82 5.33 -66.97
C ARG A 326 -70.28 6.75 -67.34
N GLN A 327 -69.34 7.70 -67.46
CA GLN A 327 -69.61 9.08 -67.88
C GLN A 327 -69.84 9.23 -69.40
N THR A 328 -69.22 8.40 -70.23
CA THR A 328 -69.34 8.46 -71.70
C THR A 328 -70.69 7.93 -72.19
N ILE A 329 -71.27 6.93 -71.52
CA ILE A 329 -72.58 6.35 -71.87
C ILE A 329 -73.70 7.41 -71.99
N PRO A 330 -73.95 8.28 -70.97
CA PRO A 330 -74.99 9.30 -71.08
C PRO A 330 -74.66 10.39 -72.11
N LEU A 331 -73.37 10.73 -72.30
CA LEU A 331 -72.95 11.68 -73.33
C LEU A 331 -73.21 11.15 -74.74
N LYS A 332 -72.89 9.87 -74.99
CA LYS A 332 -73.19 9.21 -76.28
C LYS A 332 -74.69 9.13 -76.51
N LYS A 333 -75.49 8.81 -75.48
CA LYS A 333 -76.96 8.82 -75.57
C LYS A 333 -77.51 10.21 -75.92
N LYS A 334 -76.94 11.28 -75.36
CA LYS A 334 -77.26 12.67 -75.77
C LYS A 334 -76.90 12.92 -77.22
N LEU A 335 -75.70 12.53 -77.65
CA LEU A 335 -75.27 12.70 -79.05
C LEU A 335 -76.19 11.96 -80.02
N GLU A 336 -76.57 10.72 -79.72
CA GLU A 336 -77.47 9.92 -80.55
C GLU A 336 -78.85 10.59 -80.68
N SER A 337 -79.37 11.20 -79.60
CA SER A 337 -80.62 11.99 -79.69
C SER A 337 -80.51 13.24 -80.58
N TYR A 338 -79.30 13.75 -80.82
CA TYR A 338 -79.07 14.85 -81.76
C TYR A 338 -78.82 14.37 -83.20
N LEU A 339 -78.54 13.09 -83.45
CA LEU A 339 -78.29 12.55 -84.79
C LEU A 339 -79.57 12.37 -85.63
N ASP A 340 -80.74 12.26 -85.00
CA ASP A 340 -82.05 12.27 -85.67
C ASP A 340 -82.47 13.68 -86.14
N LEU A 341 -81.76 14.73 -85.70
CA LEU A 341 -81.97 16.09 -86.18
C LEU A 341 -81.15 16.31 -87.45
N MET A 342 -81.78 16.90 -88.47
CA MET A 342 -81.10 17.24 -89.73
C MET A 342 -79.82 18.05 -89.45
N PRO A 343 -78.65 17.67 -90.02
CA PRO A 343 -77.35 18.24 -89.61
C PRO A 343 -77.16 19.74 -89.84
N ASN A 344 -78.09 20.40 -90.54
CA ASN A 344 -77.99 21.81 -90.88
C ASN A 344 -79.27 22.57 -90.49
N PRO A 345 -79.20 23.54 -89.56
CA PRO A 345 -80.35 24.31 -89.10
C PRO A 345 -81.03 25.11 -90.22
N SER A 346 -80.30 25.53 -91.26
CA SER A 346 -80.87 26.21 -92.43
C SER A 346 -81.75 25.27 -93.26
N LEU A 347 -81.38 23.99 -93.36
CA LEU A 347 -82.15 22.96 -94.09
C LEU A 347 -83.39 22.53 -93.32
N ALA A 348 -83.31 22.50 -91.97
CA ALA A 348 -84.46 22.29 -91.09
C ALA A 348 -85.48 23.42 -91.22
N GLN A 349 -85.03 24.67 -91.30
CA GLN A 349 -85.91 25.83 -91.46
C GLN A 349 -86.65 25.82 -92.81
N VAL A 350 -85.97 25.41 -93.90
CA VAL A 350 -86.61 25.23 -95.22
C VAL A 350 -87.67 24.12 -95.18
N LYS A 351 -87.37 22.97 -94.55
CA LYS A 351 -88.33 21.87 -94.41
C LYS A 351 -89.55 22.22 -93.56
N ILE A 352 -89.36 23.03 -92.50
CA ILE A 352 -90.47 23.55 -91.69
C ILE A 352 -91.36 24.47 -92.53
N GLU A 353 -90.78 25.32 -93.36
CA GLU A 353 -91.55 26.26 -94.19
C GLU A 353 -92.23 25.56 -95.39
N GLU A 354 -91.62 24.50 -95.92
CA GLU A 354 -92.20 23.61 -96.92
C GLU A 354 -93.42 22.87 -96.34
N ALA A 355 -93.30 22.29 -95.14
CA ALA A 355 -94.41 21.64 -94.45
C ALA A 355 -95.53 22.61 -94.05
N LYS A 356 -95.20 23.86 -93.70
CA LYS A 356 -96.23 24.91 -93.48
C LYS A 356 -97.00 25.22 -94.76
N ARG A 357 -96.32 25.31 -95.91
CA ARG A 357 -97.01 25.53 -97.20
C ARG A 357 -97.90 24.35 -97.58
N GLU A 358 -97.46 23.12 -97.32
CA GLU A 358 -98.31 21.94 -97.48
C GLU A 358 -99.53 21.99 -96.55
N LEU A 359 -99.36 22.40 -95.29
CA LEU A 359 -100.46 22.59 -94.34
C LEU A 359 -101.46 23.65 -94.82
N ASP A 360 -100.99 24.83 -95.22
CA ASP A 360 -101.84 25.91 -95.75
C ASP A 360 -102.62 25.44 -96.99
N THR A 361 -102.02 24.59 -97.82
CA THR A 361 -102.68 24.01 -99.00
C THR A 361 -103.79 23.05 -98.60
N VAL A 362 -103.53 22.15 -97.66
CA VAL A 362 -104.54 21.20 -97.13
C VAL A 362 -105.65 21.95 -96.38
N GLU A 363 -105.32 23.00 -95.65
CA GLU A 363 -106.28 23.85 -94.93
C GLU A 363 -107.14 24.67 -95.91
N ALA A 364 -106.57 25.15 -97.02
CA ALA A 364 -107.32 25.77 -98.11
C ALA A 364 -108.24 24.76 -98.83
N GLU A 365 -107.79 23.53 -99.07
CA GLU A 365 -108.65 22.46 -99.61
C GLU A 365 -109.81 22.12 -98.66
N LEU A 366 -109.53 22.04 -97.35
CA LEU A 366 -110.56 21.83 -96.33
C LEU A 366 -111.57 22.98 -96.32
N THR A 367 -111.10 24.23 -96.35
CA THR A 367 -111.95 25.43 -96.39
C THR A 367 -112.80 25.48 -97.66
N LYS A 368 -112.25 25.06 -98.80
CA LYS A 368 -112.99 24.94 -100.07
C LYS A 368 -114.06 23.84 -100.02
N LYS A 369 -113.79 22.72 -99.35
CA LYS A 369 -114.79 21.65 -99.13
C LYS A 369 -115.88 22.05 -98.13
N VAL A 370 -115.56 22.85 -97.12
CA VAL A 370 -116.52 23.37 -96.15
C VAL A 370 -117.44 24.43 -96.79
N ASN A 371 -116.92 25.34 -97.61
CA ASN A 371 -117.73 26.34 -98.33
C ASN A 371 -118.61 25.77 -99.46
N MET A 372 -118.36 24.52 -99.91
CA MET A 372 -119.24 23.82 -100.86
C MET A 372 -120.42 23.09 -100.20
N MET A 373 -120.56 23.14 -98.86
CA MET A 373 -121.68 22.56 -98.11
C MET A 373 -122.73 23.60 -97.64
N GLU A 374 -122.59 24.89 -97.98
CA GLU A 374 -123.50 25.97 -97.53
C GLU A 374 -124.33 26.66 -98.64
N LEU A 375 -124.59 26.00 -99.79
CA LEU A 375 -125.61 26.42 -100.76
C LEU A 375 -126.45 25.25 -101.27
#